data_AF-A0A9D6WHU5-F1
#
_entry.id   AF-A0A9D6WHU5-F1
#
_cell.length_a   1.000
_cell.length_b   1.000
_cell.length_c   1.000
_cell.angle_alpha   90.00
_cell.angle_beta   90.00
_cell.angle_gamma   90.00
#
_symmetry.space_group_name_H-M   'P 1'
#
loop_
_entity.id
_entity.type
_entity.pdbx_description
1 polymer ?
#
loop_
_entity_poly.entity_id
_entity_poly.type
_entity_poly.pdbx_seq_one_letter_code
_entity_poly.pdbx_strand_id
1 'polypeptide(L)'
;MKQSMIITLVLIGGLLVGGTVFALYKALAPAANIAQVPQEETPTEVVEALDPTISVGVIRSKVKDNTVVLSVIGLGGKVRSIAYELSYTSQGIVQGVTTKPVDVTGKDTFVRDDIYLGTCSKNVCRPHTGVKSVSVVLEFTNVSGGKSQFSKEYDF
;
A
#
# COMPACT_ATOMS: atom_id res chain seq x y z
N MET A 1 43.83 0.82 67.14
CA MET A 1 42.94 1.99 66.85
C MET A 1 43.25 2.68 65.51
N LYS A 2 44.51 2.89 65.10
CA LYS A 2 44.85 3.60 63.84
C LYS A 2 44.37 2.92 62.54
N GLN A 3 44.37 1.59 62.46
CA GLN A 3 44.02 0.87 61.23
C GLN A 3 42.50 0.84 60.94
N SER A 4 41.66 0.75 61.98
CA SER A 4 40.20 0.82 61.84
C SER A 4 39.70 2.22 61.46
N MET A 5 40.44 3.28 61.78
CA MET A 5 40.06 4.66 61.46
C MET A 5 40.30 4.99 59.98
N ILE A 6 41.36 4.43 59.38
CA ILE A 6 41.70 4.62 57.97
C ILE A 6 40.68 3.91 57.06
N ILE A 7 40.27 2.68 57.42
CA ILE A 7 39.30 1.91 56.64
C ILE A 7 37.94 2.61 56.60
N THR A 8 37.48 3.16 57.73
CA THR A 8 36.23 3.92 57.80
C THR A 8 36.28 5.20 56.96
N LEU A 9 37.42 5.89 56.94
CA LEU A 9 37.59 7.13 56.17
C LEU A 9 37.66 6.87 54.65
N VAL A 10 38.25 5.74 54.24
CA VAL A 10 38.26 5.30 52.84
C VAL A 10 36.88 4.84 52.37
N LEU A 11 36.12 4.14 53.22
CA LEU A 11 34.74 3.74 52.90
C LEU A 11 33.81 4.94 52.73
N ILE A 12 33.90 5.92 53.63
CA ILE A 12 33.08 7.15 53.57
C ILE A 12 33.50 8.00 52.36
N GLY A 13 34.81 8.14 52.11
CA GLY A 13 35.32 8.86 50.94
C GLY A 13 34.91 8.20 49.61
N GLY A 14 34.98 6.86 49.53
CA GLY A 14 34.53 6.10 48.37
C GLY A 14 33.02 6.23 48.13
N LEU A 15 32.21 6.25 49.19
CA LEU A 15 30.76 6.42 49.09
C LEU A 15 30.39 7.83 48.60
N LEU A 16 31.10 8.87 49.05
CA LEU A 16 30.88 10.25 48.62
C LEU A 16 31.27 10.48 47.16
N VAL A 17 32.41 9.94 46.72
CA VAL A 17 32.85 10.04 45.32
C VAL A 17 31.95 9.20 44.40
N GLY A 18 31.60 7.97 44.80
CA GLY A 18 30.67 7.13 44.04
C GLY A 18 29.28 7.75 43.91
N GLY A 19 28.75 8.32 44.99
CA GLY A 19 27.44 8.97 45.00
C GLY A 19 27.37 10.22 44.11
N THR A 20 28.41 11.04 44.13
CA THR A 20 28.49 12.26 43.30
C THR A 20 28.64 11.93 41.81
N VAL A 21 29.45 10.93 41.46
CA VAL A 21 29.59 10.46 40.06
C VAL A 21 28.28 9.85 39.55
N PHE A 22 27.58 9.05 40.36
CA PHE A 22 26.30 8.45 39.98
C PHE A 22 25.19 9.51 39.80
N ALA A 23 25.15 10.53 40.66
CA ALA A 23 24.21 11.64 40.55
C ALA A 23 24.44 12.46 39.27
N LEU A 24 25.70 12.75 38.93
CA LEU A 24 26.07 13.44 37.69
C LEU A 24 25.71 12.62 36.44
N TYR A 25 25.92 11.31 36.47
CA TYR A 25 25.54 10.42 35.36
C TYR A 25 24.02 10.42 35.12
N LYS A 26 23.20 10.38 36.18
CA LYS A 26 21.73 10.46 36.08
C LYS A 26 21.23 11.81 35.57
N ALA A 27 21.89 12.91 35.92
CA ALA A 27 21.49 14.25 35.51
C ALA A 27 21.90 14.61 34.07
N LEU A 28 23.00 14.05 33.57
CA LEU A 28 23.52 14.29 32.22
C LEU A 28 23.13 13.22 31.20
N ALA A 29 22.53 12.11 31.65
CA ALA A 29 21.97 11.12 30.75
C ALA A 29 20.89 11.80 29.89
N PRO A 30 21.02 11.79 28.56
CA PRO A 30 19.99 12.35 27.69
C PRO A 30 18.71 11.54 27.94
N ALA A 31 17.72 12.17 28.59
CA ALA A 31 16.37 11.68 28.49
C ALA A 31 16.08 11.61 26.99
N ALA A 32 15.92 10.39 26.46
CA ALA A 32 15.47 10.18 25.10
C ALA A 32 14.07 10.80 25.03
N ASN A 33 14.05 12.10 24.71
CA ASN A 33 12.87 12.87 24.45
C ASN A 33 12.46 12.43 23.06
N ILE A 34 11.86 11.24 22.99
CA ILE A 34 11.14 10.77 21.83
C ILE A 34 9.94 11.70 21.77
N ALA A 35 10.11 12.83 21.08
CA ALA A 35 8.99 13.59 20.59
C ALA A 35 8.12 12.57 19.84
N GLN A 36 7.00 12.20 20.44
CA GLN A 36 5.95 11.49 19.73
C GLN A 36 5.56 12.42 18.58
N VAL A 37 6.03 12.09 17.38
CA VAL A 37 5.51 12.66 16.15
C VAL A 37 4.01 12.40 16.22
N PRO A 38 3.15 13.44 16.26
CA PRO A 38 1.72 13.25 16.20
C PRO A 38 1.43 12.43 14.95
N GLN A 39 0.97 11.21 15.17
CA GLN A 39 0.56 10.33 14.10
C GLN A 39 -0.68 10.97 13.50
N GLU A 40 -0.52 11.57 12.31
CA GLU A 40 -1.63 12.05 11.51
C GLU A 40 -2.53 10.85 11.20
N GLU A 41 -3.64 10.74 11.93
CA GLU A 41 -4.67 9.75 11.69
C GLU A 41 -5.24 10.02 10.30
N THR A 42 -4.76 9.25 9.32
CA THR A 42 -5.40 9.17 8.01
C THR A 42 -6.83 8.70 8.23
N PRO A 43 -7.85 9.46 7.79
CA PRO A 43 -9.25 9.05 7.94
C PRO A 43 -9.41 7.66 7.35
N THR A 44 -9.80 6.70 8.18
CA THR A 44 -10.08 5.34 7.74
C THR A 44 -11.37 5.38 6.92
N GLU A 45 -11.24 5.52 5.59
CA GLU A 45 -12.34 5.33 4.65
C GLU A 45 -12.85 3.90 4.83
N VAL A 46 -14.09 3.75 5.28
CA VAL A 46 -14.73 2.44 5.49
C VAL A 46 -15.03 1.86 4.10
N VAL A 47 -14.08 1.08 3.57
CA VAL A 47 -14.27 0.32 2.33
C VAL A 47 -15.23 -0.82 2.63
N GLU A 48 -16.40 -0.81 1.98
CA GLU A 48 -17.38 -1.90 2.08
C GLU A 48 -16.77 -3.19 1.50
N ALA A 49 -17.17 -4.34 2.06
CA ALA A 49 -16.80 -5.63 1.49
C ALA A 49 -17.43 -5.79 0.09
N LEU A 50 -16.65 -6.29 -0.86
CA LEU A 50 -17.13 -6.56 -2.21
C LEU A 50 -18.22 -7.64 -2.20
N ASP A 51 -19.25 -7.47 -3.02
CA ASP A 51 -20.29 -8.49 -3.22
C ASP A 51 -19.66 -9.79 -3.76
N PRO A 52 -19.83 -10.95 -3.09
CA PRO A 52 -19.20 -12.21 -3.49
C PRO A 52 -19.68 -12.77 -4.84
N THR A 53 -20.78 -12.21 -5.39
CA THR A 53 -21.25 -12.57 -6.73
C THR A 53 -20.43 -11.92 -7.86
N ILE A 54 -19.68 -10.87 -7.54
CA ILE A 54 -18.82 -10.18 -8.51
C ILE A 54 -17.56 -11.00 -8.75
N SER A 55 -17.33 -11.38 -10.00
CA SER A 55 -16.10 -12.04 -10.44
C SER A 55 -15.32 -11.16 -11.39
N VAL A 56 -14.02 -11.05 -11.13
CA VAL A 56 -13.07 -10.30 -11.94
C VAL A 56 -12.13 -11.27 -12.63
N GLY A 57 -11.88 -11.04 -13.91
CA GLY A 57 -10.96 -11.82 -14.72
C GLY A 57 -10.09 -10.93 -15.59
N VAL A 58 -8.83 -11.32 -15.77
CA VAL A 58 -7.91 -10.69 -16.71
C VAL A 58 -7.24 -11.77 -17.54
N ILE A 59 -7.26 -11.60 -18.85
CA ILE A 59 -6.62 -12.52 -19.80
C ILE A 59 -5.84 -11.74 -20.86
N ARG A 60 -4.85 -12.39 -21.50
CA ARG A 60 -4.27 -11.83 -22.73
C ARG A 60 -5.29 -11.86 -23.86
N SER A 61 -5.33 -10.79 -24.65
CA SER A 61 -6.13 -10.76 -25.87
C SER A 61 -5.57 -11.78 -26.87
N LYS A 62 -6.47 -12.51 -27.53
CA LYS A 62 -6.13 -13.44 -28.63
C LYS A 62 -6.14 -12.76 -29.99
N VAL A 63 -6.58 -11.50 -30.06
CA VAL A 63 -6.86 -10.77 -31.31
C VAL A 63 -5.99 -9.53 -31.45
N LYS A 64 -5.66 -8.86 -30.34
CA LYS A 64 -4.82 -7.66 -30.32
C LYS A 64 -3.48 -7.97 -29.64
N ASP A 65 -2.39 -7.65 -30.30
CA ASP A 65 -1.05 -7.89 -29.76
C ASP A 65 -0.80 -7.02 -28.53
N ASN A 66 -0.17 -7.64 -27.53
CA ASN A 66 0.28 -6.96 -26.31
C ASN A 66 -0.85 -6.19 -25.58
N THR A 67 -2.06 -6.73 -25.65
CA THR A 67 -3.26 -6.21 -25.01
C THR A 67 -3.81 -7.22 -24.02
N VAL A 68 -4.39 -6.73 -22.92
CA VAL A 68 -5.13 -7.55 -21.96
C VAL A 68 -6.61 -7.19 -21.99
N VAL A 69 -7.45 -8.17 -21.66
CA VAL A 69 -8.89 -8.01 -21.53
C VAL A 69 -9.24 -8.11 -20.05
N LEU A 70 -9.80 -7.04 -19.50
CA LEU A 70 -10.39 -7.00 -18.16
C LEU A 70 -11.89 -7.26 -18.28
N SER A 71 -12.39 -8.23 -17.54
CA SER A 71 -13.81 -8.55 -17.45
C SER A 71 -14.27 -8.55 -16.00
N VAL A 72 -15.43 -7.95 -15.76
CA VAL A 72 -16.16 -8.03 -14.50
C VAL A 72 -17.57 -8.53 -14.80
N ILE A 73 -18.02 -9.55 -14.07
CA ILE A 73 -19.33 -10.18 -14.23
C ILE A 73 -20.04 -10.27 -12.88
N GLY A 74 -21.36 -10.39 -12.89
CA GLY A 74 -22.16 -10.48 -11.66
C GLY A 74 -22.41 -9.13 -11.00
N LEU A 75 -22.40 -8.02 -11.76
CA LEU A 75 -22.69 -6.69 -11.22
C LEU A 75 -24.15 -6.55 -10.78
N GLY A 76 -25.08 -7.31 -11.39
CA GLY A 76 -26.50 -7.35 -11.02
C GLY A 76 -27.19 -5.98 -10.95
N GLY A 77 -26.69 -4.97 -11.68
CA GLY A 77 -27.19 -3.60 -11.62
C GLY A 77 -26.96 -2.84 -10.30
N LYS A 78 -26.20 -3.42 -9.35
CA LYS A 78 -25.93 -2.83 -8.03
C LYS A 78 -24.79 -1.82 -8.04
N VAL A 79 -23.95 -1.88 -9.07
CA VAL A 79 -22.79 -1.00 -9.26
C VAL A 79 -23.16 0.14 -10.21
N ARG A 80 -22.89 1.37 -9.79
CA ARG A 80 -23.03 2.58 -10.61
C ARG A 80 -21.79 2.80 -11.46
N SER A 81 -20.59 2.72 -10.86
CA SER A 81 -19.35 2.96 -11.59
C SER A 81 -18.20 2.06 -11.17
N ILE A 82 -17.29 1.81 -12.11
CA ILE A 82 -16.05 1.07 -11.90
C ILE A 82 -14.88 1.95 -12.33
N ALA A 83 -13.92 2.16 -11.44
CA ALA A 83 -12.58 2.62 -11.79
C ALA A 83 -11.60 1.45 -11.64
N TYR A 84 -10.57 1.41 -12.47
CA TYR A 84 -9.52 0.42 -12.38
C TYR A 84 -8.15 1.04 -12.54
N GLU A 85 -7.19 0.44 -11.85
CA GLU A 85 -5.77 0.63 -12.03
C GLU A 85 -5.15 -0.73 -12.31
N LEU A 86 -4.40 -0.82 -13.40
CA LEU A 86 -3.63 -1.99 -13.76
C LEU A 86 -2.16 -1.61 -13.69
N SER A 87 -1.35 -2.39 -12.99
CA SER A 87 0.10 -2.22 -12.91
C SER A 87 0.83 -3.50 -13.32
N TYR A 88 2.03 -3.35 -13.88
CA TYR A 88 2.83 -4.46 -14.37
C TYR A 88 4.31 -4.08 -14.46
N THR A 89 5.18 -5.08 -14.43
CA THR A 89 6.62 -4.87 -14.61
C THR A 89 7.03 -5.22 -16.03
N SER A 90 7.79 -4.32 -16.67
CA SER A 90 8.44 -4.55 -17.95
C SER A 90 9.89 -4.11 -17.88
N GLN A 91 10.82 -5.00 -18.23
CA GLN A 91 12.26 -4.71 -18.25
C GLN A 91 12.78 -4.10 -16.91
N GLY A 92 12.21 -4.53 -15.78
CA GLY A 92 12.58 -4.05 -14.44
C GLY A 92 11.94 -2.72 -14.03
N ILE A 93 11.06 -2.13 -14.85
CA ILE A 93 10.36 -0.88 -14.55
C ILE A 93 8.86 -1.17 -14.38
N VAL A 94 8.28 -0.66 -13.29
CA VAL A 94 6.83 -0.71 -13.05
C VAL A 94 6.14 0.30 -13.96
N GLN A 95 5.10 -0.16 -14.63
CA GLN A 95 4.26 0.58 -15.56
C GLN A 95 2.80 0.44 -15.11
N GLY A 96 1.93 1.33 -15.57
CA GLY A 96 0.52 1.26 -15.20
C GLY A 96 -0.43 1.93 -16.19
N VAL A 97 -1.70 1.55 -16.08
CA VAL A 97 -2.83 2.10 -16.81
C VAL A 97 -3.96 2.34 -15.81
N THR A 98 -4.45 3.58 -15.74
CA THR A 98 -5.56 3.96 -14.85
C THR A 98 -6.69 4.52 -15.69
N THR A 99 -7.93 4.25 -15.28
CA THR A 99 -9.12 4.88 -15.88
C THR A 99 -9.77 5.87 -14.92
N LYS A 100 -10.54 6.80 -15.49
CA LYS A 100 -11.61 7.48 -14.76
C LYS A 100 -12.76 6.49 -14.46
N PRO A 101 -13.59 6.75 -13.44
CA PRO A 101 -14.78 5.94 -13.19
C PRO A 101 -15.66 5.83 -14.44
N VAL A 102 -15.98 4.60 -14.82
CA VAL A 102 -16.85 4.28 -15.95
C VAL A 102 -18.24 3.93 -15.44
N ASP A 103 -19.27 4.54 -16.00
CA ASP A 103 -20.66 4.22 -15.70
C ASP A 103 -21.06 2.82 -16.21
N VAL A 104 -21.51 1.99 -15.28
CA VAL A 104 -22.00 0.62 -15.49
C VAL A 104 -23.40 0.40 -14.92
N THR A 105 -24.13 1.49 -14.62
CA THR A 105 -25.48 1.43 -14.06
C THR A 105 -26.38 0.52 -14.88
N GLY A 106 -27.06 -0.41 -14.19
CA GLY A 106 -27.98 -1.36 -14.81
C GLY A 106 -27.33 -2.48 -15.63
N LYS A 107 -26.00 -2.55 -15.70
CA LYS A 107 -25.29 -3.64 -16.39
C LYS A 107 -25.02 -4.79 -15.41
N ASP A 108 -24.99 -6.00 -15.97
CA ASP A 108 -24.49 -7.18 -15.25
C ASP A 108 -23.00 -7.44 -15.51
N THR A 109 -22.51 -6.96 -16.66
CA THR A 109 -21.14 -7.20 -17.11
C THR A 109 -20.44 -5.91 -17.56
N PHE A 110 -19.12 -5.89 -17.37
CA PHE A 110 -18.23 -4.84 -17.83
C PHE A 110 -16.99 -5.47 -18.46
N VAL A 111 -16.66 -5.06 -19.69
CA VAL A 111 -15.50 -5.56 -20.43
C VAL A 111 -14.69 -4.39 -20.98
N ARG A 112 -13.37 -4.48 -20.83
CA ARG A 112 -12.37 -3.61 -21.46
C ARG A 112 -11.36 -4.49 -22.18
N ASP A 113 -11.36 -4.41 -23.51
CA ASP A 113 -10.62 -5.30 -24.42
C ASP A 113 -9.48 -4.57 -25.16
N ASP A 114 -9.11 -3.38 -24.71
CA ASP A 114 -8.20 -2.45 -25.37
C ASP A 114 -7.09 -1.95 -24.44
N ILE A 115 -6.89 -2.58 -23.28
CA ILE A 115 -5.82 -2.22 -22.35
C ILE A 115 -4.47 -2.66 -22.93
N TYR A 116 -3.80 -1.74 -23.62
CA TYR A 116 -2.52 -1.97 -24.26
C TYR A 116 -1.36 -1.85 -23.25
N LEU A 117 -0.51 -2.87 -23.19
CA LEU A 117 0.66 -2.90 -22.29
C LEU A 117 1.85 -2.19 -22.95
N GLY A 118 1.76 -0.88 -23.13
CA GLY A 118 2.82 -0.11 -23.76
C GLY A 118 2.55 1.38 -23.73
N THR A 119 3.35 2.11 -24.50
CA THR A 119 3.19 3.56 -24.65
C THR A 119 2.80 3.88 -26.08
N CYS A 120 1.84 4.78 -26.26
CA CYS A 120 1.43 5.28 -27.57
C CYS A 120 1.74 6.77 -27.68
N SER A 121 2.45 7.16 -28.73
CA SER A 121 2.72 8.56 -29.05
C SER A 121 2.22 8.84 -30.47
N LYS A 122 1.25 9.75 -30.57
CA LYS A 122 0.52 10.05 -31.80
C LYS A 122 -0.11 8.76 -32.37
N ASN A 123 0.47 8.21 -33.42
CA ASN A 123 -0.03 7.05 -34.15
C ASN A 123 0.88 5.81 -34.02
N VAL A 124 1.91 5.86 -33.16
CA VAL A 124 2.86 4.76 -32.99
C VAL A 124 2.80 4.28 -31.55
N CYS A 125 2.45 3.01 -31.37
CA CYS A 125 2.47 2.33 -30.09
C CYS A 125 3.70 1.43 -29.98
N ARG A 126 4.44 1.55 -28.88
CA ARG A 126 5.60 0.70 -28.56
C ARG A 126 5.22 -0.28 -27.46
N PRO A 127 5.31 -1.60 -27.72
CA PRO A 127 4.95 -2.60 -26.73
C PRO A 127 6.00 -2.70 -25.63
N HIS A 128 5.55 -2.87 -24.39
CA HIS A 128 6.39 -3.27 -23.29
C HIS A 128 6.53 -4.80 -23.28
N THR A 129 7.76 -5.30 -23.42
CA THR A 129 8.05 -6.73 -23.55
C THR A 129 8.42 -7.37 -22.22
N GLY A 130 8.20 -8.68 -22.09
CA GLY A 130 8.61 -9.44 -20.91
C GLY A 130 7.69 -9.27 -19.70
N VAL A 131 6.46 -8.78 -19.92
CA VAL A 131 5.42 -8.75 -18.88
C VAL A 131 4.98 -10.18 -18.57
N LYS A 132 5.09 -10.58 -17.30
CA LYS A 132 4.74 -11.92 -16.82
C LYS A 132 3.40 -11.96 -16.10
N SER A 133 3.10 -10.91 -15.34
CA SER A 133 1.87 -10.76 -14.56
C SER A 133 1.36 -9.33 -14.64
N VAL A 134 0.10 -9.15 -14.28
CA VAL A 134 -0.56 -7.85 -14.10
C VAL A 134 -1.29 -7.83 -12.78
N SER A 135 -1.13 -6.76 -12.02
CA SER A 135 -1.88 -6.49 -10.80
C SER A 135 -3.01 -5.53 -11.12
N VAL A 136 -4.24 -5.87 -10.72
CA VAL A 136 -5.41 -5.02 -10.96
C VAL A 136 -6.05 -4.66 -9.64
N VAL A 137 -6.29 -3.36 -9.47
CA VAL A 137 -7.12 -2.78 -8.42
C VAL A 137 -8.36 -2.21 -9.06
N LEU A 138 -9.55 -2.59 -8.57
CA LEU A 138 -10.81 -2.00 -8.98
C LEU A 138 -11.47 -1.30 -7.80
N GLU A 139 -11.95 -0.09 -8.03
CA GLU A 139 -12.87 0.61 -7.13
C GLU A 139 -14.27 0.54 -7.74
N PHE A 140 -15.21 -0.02 -6.98
CA PHE A 140 -16.62 -0.08 -7.30
C PHE A 140 -17.34 0.99 -6.50
N THR A 141 -18.20 1.76 -7.17
CA THR A 141 -19.16 2.62 -6.50
C THR A 141 -20.55 2.05 -6.70
N ASN A 142 -21.19 1.67 -5.60
CA ASN A 142 -22.54 1.13 -5.58
C ASN A 142 -23.57 2.22 -5.90
N VAL A 143 -24.77 1.82 -6.34
CA VAL A 143 -25.90 2.73 -6.58
C VAL A 143 -26.32 3.48 -5.30
N SER A 144 -26.10 2.88 -4.13
CA SER A 144 -26.30 3.50 -2.81
C SER A 144 -25.26 4.57 -2.46
N GLY A 145 -24.16 4.66 -3.22
CA GLY A 145 -23.03 5.54 -2.95
C GLY A 145 -21.88 4.89 -2.16
N GLY A 146 -22.08 3.67 -1.63
CA GLY A 146 -21.03 2.89 -0.98
C GLY A 146 -19.89 2.53 -1.92
N LYS A 147 -18.68 2.42 -1.39
CA LYS A 147 -17.48 2.07 -2.17
C LYS A 147 -16.88 0.76 -1.67
N SER A 148 -16.47 -0.10 -2.59
CA SER A 148 -15.73 -1.32 -2.30
C SER A 148 -14.54 -1.45 -3.24
N GLN A 149 -13.48 -2.11 -2.77
CA GLN A 149 -12.27 -2.34 -3.56
C GLN A 149 -11.99 -3.82 -3.78
N PHE A 150 -11.46 -4.15 -4.95
CA PHE A 150 -10.91 -5.46 -5.27
C PHE A 150 -9.45 -5.31 -5.70
N SER A 151 -8.58 -6.21 -5.26
CA SER A 151 -7.20 -6.28 -5.74
C SER A 151 -6.80 -7.73 -5.98
N LYS A 152 -6.20 -8.02 -7.14
CA LYS A 152 -5.66 -9.34 -7.48
C LYS A 152 -4.58 -9.25 -8.55
N GLU A 153 -3.58 -10.11 -8.43
CA GLU A 153 -2.56 -10.36 -9.47
C GLU A 153 -2.98 -11.53 -10.36
N TYR A 154 -2.70 -11.38 -11.66
CA TYR A 154 -2.96 -12.38 -12.68
C TYR A 154 -1.68 -12.67 -13.46
N ASP A 155 -1.26 -13.93 -13.43
CA ASP A 155 -0.12 -14.43 -14.20
C ASP A 155 -0.55 -14.85 -15.62
N PHE A 156 0.41 -14.83 -16.55
CA PHE A 156 0.21 -15.20 -17.95
C PHE A 156 1.10 -16.34 -18.44
#